data_AF-F4IJX6-F1
#
_entry.id   AF-F4IJX6-F1
#
_cell.length_a   1.000
_cell.length_b   1.000
_cell.length_c   1.000
_cell.angle_alpha   90.00
_cell.angle_beta   90.00
_cell.angle_gamma   90.00
#
_symmetry.space_group_name_H-M   'P 1'
#
loop_
_entity.id
_entity.type
_entity.pdbx_description
1 polymer ?
#
loop_
_entity_poly.entity_id
_entity_poly.type
_entity_poly.pdbx_seq_one_letter_code
_entity_poly.pdbx_strand_id
1 'polypeptide(L)'
;MATMSKPHKLKATPGSQRLVLLCIVAVAFLLLFTSVISTGGLALPYRTTLIGYFVRSTRNKTQHSLSDKYLYWGNRIDCPGKNCETCAGLGHQESSLRCALEEAMFLNRTFVMPSRMCINPIHNKKGILNRSNNETREESWEVSSCAMESLYDIDLISEKIPVILDDSETWHIMLSTSMKLKERGSAHVYGANRHELNDSSDFTNLLLINRTASPLAWFVECKDRGNRSDVMLPYSFLQTMAASRLRDAAEKVKELHII
;
A
#
# COMPACT_ATOMS: atom_id res chain seq x y z
N MET A 1 18.21 94.40 28.78
CA MET A 1 19.02 93.87 27.66
C MET A 1 18.57 92.44 27.46
N ALA A 2 17.75 92.19 26.43
CA ALA A 2 17.16 90.88 26.15
C ALA A 2 17.51 90.51 24.71
N THR A 3 18.13 89.34 24.53
CA THR A 3 18.34 88.73 23.22
C THR A 3 17.83 87.30 23.29
N MET A 4 16.67 87.06 22.69
CA MET A 4 16.14 85.71 22.44
C MET A 4 16.82 85.13 21.20
N SER A 5 17.39 83.94 21.32
CA SER A 5 17.91 83.14 20.19
C SER A 5 16.78 82.36 19.51
N LYS A 6 16.65 82.52 18.19
CA LYS A 6 15.76 81.73 17.32
C LYS A 6 16.24 80.27 17.20
N PRO A 7 15.35 79.26 17.17
CA PRO A 7 15.75 77.89 16.89
C PRO A 7 15.94 77.64 15.38
N HIS A 8 17.04 76.98 15.03
CA HIS A 8 17.29 76.45 13.68
C HIS A 8 16.45 75.20 13.44
N LYS A 9 15.57 75.20 12.42
CA LYS A 9 14.90 74.00 11.91
C LYS A 9 15.92 73.12 11.18
N LEU A 10 16.17 71.91 11.68
CA LEU A 10 16.88 70.86 10.95
C LEU A 10 15.99 70.27 9.86
N LYS A 11 16.49 70.28 8.62
CA LYS A 11 15.88 69.65 7.44
C LYS A 11 16.13 68.15 7.50
N ALA A 12 15.08 67.34 7.52
CA ALA A 12 15.20 65.88 7.46
C ALA A 12 15.71 65.43 6.08
N THR A 13 16.78 64.63 6.06
CA THR A 13 17.42 64.08 4.86
C THR A 13 16.63 62.89 4.31
N PRO A 14 16.41 62.78 2.98
CA PRO A 14 15.51 61.81 2.35
C PRO A 14 15.98 60.34 2.43
N GLY A 15 17.21 60.07 2.88
CA GLY A 15 17.75 58.72 3.05
C GLY A 15 17.14 57.95 4.22
N SER A 16 16.81 58.65 5.32
CA SER A 16 16.23 58.03 6.52
C SER A 16 14.81 57.51 6.25
N GLN A 17 14.03 58.26 5.46
CA GLN A 17 12.63 57.91 5.17
C GLN A 17 12.50 56.66 4.29
N ARG A 18 13.44 56.45 3.35
CA ARG A 18 13.49 55.23 2.53
C ARG A 18 13.87 54.00 3.34
N LEU A 19 14.79 54.15 4.30
CA LEU A 19 15.24 53.06 5.15
C LEU A 19 14.13 52.62 6.12
N VAL A 20 13.40 53.60 6.68
CA VAL A 20 12.21 53.34 7.51
C VAL A 20 11.12 52.64 6.69
N LEU A 21 10.88 53.05 5.44
CA LEU A 21 9.90 52.40 4.58
C LEU A 21 10.28 50.94 4.26
N LEU A 22 11.57 50.68 4.00
CA LEU A 22 12.10 49.33 3.79
C LEU A 22 11.94 48.45 5.04
N CYS A 23 12.20 48.99 6.23
CA CYS A 23 11.99 48.27 7.49
C CYS A 23 10.50 47.96 7.70
N ILE A 24 9.60 48.90 7.41
CA ILE A 24 8.15 48.67 7.53
C ILE A 24 7.70 47.56 6.56
N VAL A 25 8.17 47.59 5.32
CA VAL A 25 7.86 46.55 4.31
C VAL A 25 8.43 45.19 4.75
N ALA A 26 9.67 45.14 5.26
CA ALA A 26 10.28 43.90 5.73
C ALA A 26 9.54 43.31 6.93
N VAL A 27 9.13 44.15 7.89
CA VAL A 27 8.32 43.73 9.05
C VAL A 27 6.94 43.28 8.61
N ALA A 28 6.29 43.97 7.67
CA ALA A 28 5.02 43.54 7.10
C ALA A 28 5.14 42.18 6.39
N PHE A 29 6.20 41.96 5.61
CA PHE A 29 6.48 40.66 5.00
C PHE A 29 6.74 39.58 6.06
N LEU A 30 7.53 39.86 7.10
CA LEU A 30 7.75 38.93 8.22
C LEU A 30 6.45 38.59 8.96
N LEU A 31 5.58 39.58 9.18
CA LEU A 31 4.26 39.38 9.81
C LEU A 31 3.31 38.59 8.89
N LEU A 32 3.37 38.76 7.57
CA LEU A 32 2.64 37.96 6.60
C LEU A 32 3.20 36.53 6.49
N PHE A 33 4.52 36.35 6.51
CA PHE A 33 5.14 35.03 6.51
C PHE A 33 4.86 34.27 7.82
N THR A 34 4.94 34.94 8.96
CA THR A 34 4.62 34.33 10.27
C THR A 34 3.14 34.06 10.41
N SER A 35 2.24 34.88 9.85
CA SER A 35 0.81 34.55 9.83
C SER A 35 0.50 33.38 8.89
N VAL A 36 1.17 33.25 7.74
CA VAL A 36 1.05 32.08 6.84
C VAL A 36 1.58 30.79 7.47
N ILE A 37 2.55 30.88 8.39
CA ILE A 37 3.08 29.72 9.13
C ILE A 37 2.25 29.43 10.40
N SER A 38 1.73 30.47 11.07
CA SER A 38 1.01 30.37 12.35
C SER A 38 -0.50 30.12 12.21
N THR A 39 -1.12 30.60 11.13
CA THR A 39 -2.39 30.04 10.66
C THR A 39 -2.01 28.91 9.72
N GLY A 40 -2.20 27.66 10.12
CA GLY A 40 -1.82 26.46 9.36
C GLY A 40 -2.58 26.27 8.03
N GLY A 41 -2.65 27.30 7.19
CA GLY A 41 -3.45 27.39 5.97
C GLY A 41 -2.78 26.85 4.70
N LEU A 42 -1.52 26.41 4.76
CA LEU A 42 -0.84 25.72 3.64
C LEU A 42 -0.48 24.26 3.95
N ALA A 43 -0.74 23.78 5.17
CA ALA A 43 -0.73 22.35 5.43
C ALA A 43 -2.10 21.80 5.07
N LEU A 44 -2.19 21.11 3.92
CA LEU A 44 -3.36 20.32 3.53
C LEU A 44 -3.93 19.63 4.78
N PRO A 45 -5.19 19.89 5.20
CA PRO A 45 -5.76 19.32 6.43
C PRO A 45 -5.72 17.79 6.45
N TYR A 46 -5.58 17.18 5.27
CA TYR A 46 -5.43 15.75 5.06
C TYR A 46 -4.05 15.18 5.43
N ARG A 47 -2.96 15.95 5.26
CA ARG A 47 -1.61 15.49 5.66
C ARG A 47 -1.53 15.30 7.17
N THR A 48 -2.17 16.19 7.94
CA THR A 48 -2.25 16.11 9.39
C THR A 48 -3.10 14.93 9.87
N THR A 49 -4.15 14.53 9.14
CA THR A 49 -4.95 13.33 9.47
C THR A 49 -4.17 12.04 9.21
N LEU A 50 -3.43 11.97 8.11
CA LEU A 50 -2.58 10.84 7.73
C LEU A 50 -1.40 10.65 8.68
N ILE A 51 -0.70 11.74 9.01
CA ILE A 51 0.36 11.74 10.04
C ILE A 51 -0.25 11.31 11.37
N GLY A 52 -1.40 11.86 11.75
CA GLY A 52 -2.09 11.51 12.98
C GLY A 52 -2.48 10.03 13.05
N TYR A 53 -2.92 9.41 11.95
CA TYR A 53 -3.29 7.99 11.89
C TYR A 53 -2.06 7.08 11.98
N PHE A 54 -1.06 7.32 11.13
CA PHE A 54 0.18 6.52 11.11
C PHE A 54 1.02 6.68 12.38
N VAL A 55 0.99 7.85 13.02
CA VAL A 55 1.62 8.08 14.33
C VAL A 55 0.83 7.45 15.48
N ARG A 56 -0.50 7.27 15.34
CA ARG A 56 -1.38 6.76 16.42
C ARG A 56 -1.60 5.24 16.38
N SER A 57 -1.21 4.53 15.31
CA SER A 57 -1.28 3.07 15.25
C SER A 57 -0.32 2.44 16.29
N THR A 58 -0.81 2.28 17.53
CA THR A 58 -0.04 1.94 18.74
C THR A 58 -0.30 0.52 19.22
N ARG A 59 -0.61 -0.41 18.30
CA ARG A 59 -0.63 -1.85 18.59
C ARG A 59 0.24 -2.59 17.59
N ASN A 60 1.52 -2.76 17.92
CA ASN A 60 2.46 -3.78 17.41
C ASN A 60 2.29 -4.22 15.94
N LYS A 61 2.08 -3.29 15.02
CA LYS A 61 1.97 -3.56 13.58
C LYS A 61 2.82 -2.53 12.86
N THR A 62 3.60 -3.02 11.90
CA THR A 62 4.57 -2.32 11.06
C THR A 62 4.23 -0.85 10.87
N GLN A 63 5.09 0.05 11.37
CA GLN A 63 4.84 1.50 11.31
C GLN A 63 4.81 1.94 9.84
N HIS A 64 3.61 2.16 9.32
CA HIS A 64 3.44 2.66 7.97
C HIS A 64 3.87 4.13 7.91
N SER A 65 4.88 4.43 7.08
CA SER A 65 5.40 5.78 6.91
C SER A 65 4.66 6.52 5.80
N LEU A 66 4.70 7.85 5.83
CA LEU A 66 4.27 8.71 4.72
C LEU A 66 5.04 8.44 3.40
N SER A 67 6.19 7.76 3.48
CA SER A 67 6.98 7.31 2.33
C SER A 67 6.53 5.98 1.74
N ASP A 68 5.59 5.28 2.41
CA ASP A 68 5.20 3.95 2.00
C ASP A 68 4.51 3.99 0.64
N LYS A 69 4.96 3.07 -0.20
CA LYS A 69 4.46 2.85 -1.54
C LYS A 69 3.78 1.50 -1.58
N TYR A 70 2.72 1.40 -2.36
CA TYR A 70 1.81 0.26 -2.32
C TYR A 70 1.81 -0.47 -3.66
N LEU A 71 1.72 -1.80 -3.58
CA LEU A 71 1.46 -2.70 -4.70
C LEU A 71 0.09 -3.32 -4.48
N TYR A 72 -0.91 -2.89 -5.25
CA TYR A 72 -2.22 -3.51 -5.23
C TYR A 72 -2.31 -4.60 -6.28
N TRP A 73 -2.56 -5.81 -5.80
CA TRP A 73 -2.74 -6.96 -6.65
C TRP A 73 -4.09 -6.89 -7.33
N GLY A 74 -5.17 -6.83 -6.55
CA GLY A 74 -6.56 -7.01 -6.97
C GLY A 74 -7.36 -7.65 -5.84
N ASN A 75 -8.66 -7.85 -6.02
CA ASN A 75 -9.52 -8.53 -5.04
C ASN A 75 -9.42 -10.07 -5.11
N ARG A 76 -8.59 -10.60 -6.03
CA ARG A 76 -8.39 -12.02 -6.30
C ARG A 76 -6.92 -12.28 -6.56
N ILE A 77 -6.34 -13.25 -5.87
CA ILE A 77 -4.89 -13.46 -5.88
C ILE A 77 -4.38 -14.15 -7.16
N ASP A 78 -5.18 -15.04 -7.72
CA ASP A 78 -4.88 -15.83 -8.90
C ASP A 78 -5.23 -15.11 -10.20
N CYS A 79 -6.24 -14.24 -10.16
CA CYS A 79 -6.60 -13.39 -11.26
C CYS A 79 -7.07 -12.02 -10.79
N PRO A 80 -6.15 -11.07 -10.61
CA PRO A 80 -6.51 -9.70 -10.29
C PRO A 80 -7.13 -8.92 -11.45
N GLY A 81 -7.13 -9.50 -12.65
CA GLY A 81 -7.71 -8.94 -13.87
C GLY A 81 -9.24 -8.96 -13.92
N LYS A 82 -9.83 -8.10 -14.77
CA LYS A 82 -11.29 -8.04 -15.00
C LYS A 82 -11.88 -9.26 -15.73
N ASN A 83 -11.06 -10.17 -16.25
CA ASN A 83 -11.49 -11.22 -17.19
C ASN A 83 -11.59 -12.62 -16.56
N CYS A 84 -11.69 -12.71 -15.23
CA CYS A 84 -11.79 -14.01 -14.56
C CYS A 84 -13.12 -14.19 -13.86
N GLU A 85 -13.99 -14.98 -14.49
CA GLU A 85 -15.31 -15.33 -13.97
C GLU A 85 -15.23 -16.40 -12.87
N THR A 86 -14.13 -17.16 -12.80
CA THR A 86 -13.92 -18.29 -11.87
C THR A 86 -12.55 -18.22 -11.18
N CYS A 87 -12.43 -18.79 -9.97
CA CYS A 87 -11.13 -18.96 -9.30
C CYS A 87 -10.44 -20.23 -9.78
N ALA A 88 -9.12 -20.21 -9.77
CA ALA A 88 -8.26 -21.35 -10.00
C ALA A 88 -8.18 -22.24 -8.75
N GLY A 89 -7.61 -23.44 -8.92
CA GLY A 89 -7.35 -24.36 -7.80
C GLY A 89 -6.38 -23.76 -6.77
N LEU A 90 -6.40 -24.32 -5.55
CA LEU A 90 -5.68 -23.76 -4.39
C LEU A 90 -4.17 -23.64 -4.63
N GLY A 91 -3.55 -24.64 -5.26
CA GLY A 91 -2.10 -24.59 -5.56
C GLY A 91 -1.72 -23.48 -6.56
N HIS A 92 -2.65 -23.09 -7.44
CA HIS A 92 -2.46 -21.94 -8.31
C HIS A 92 -2.57 -20.65 -7.50
N GLN A 93 -3.62 -20.51 -6.68
CA GLN A 93 -3.80 -19.34 -5.80
C GLN A 93 -2.60 -19.13 -4.86
N GLU A 94 -2.09 -20.20 -4.25
CA GLU A 94 -0.90 -20.17 -3.39
C GLU A 94 0.36 -19.75 -4.17
N SER A 95 0.54 -20.30 -5.38
CA SER A 95 1.66 -19.92 -6.24
C SER A 95 1.60 -18.44 -6.66
N SER A 96 0.40 -17.95 -6.99
CA SER A 96 0.17 -16.53 -7.32
C SER A 96 0.38 -15.63 -6.10
N LEU A 97 -0.03 -16.08 -4.91
CA LEU A 97 0.22 -15.34 -3.66
C LEU A 97 1.72 -15.15 -3.39
N ARG A 98 2.51 -16.22 -3.52
CA ARG A 98 3.95 -16.12 -3.33
C ARG A 98 4.59 -15.18 -4.36
N CYS A 99 4.19 -15.29 -5.62
CA CYS A 99 4.62 -14.39 -6.70
C CYS A 99 4.33 -12.92 -6.37
N ALA A 100 3.13 -12.62 -5.87
CA ALA A 100 2.74 -11.27 -5.48
C ALA A 100 3.60 -10.72 -4.33
N LEU A 101 3.89 -11.56 -3.33
CA LEU A 101 4.76 -11.21 -2.20
C LEU A 101 6.21 -11.01 -2.64
N GLU A 102 6.72 -11.83 -3.55
CA GLU A 102 8.06 -11.68 -4.13
C GLU A 102 8.16 -10.36 -4.91
N GLU A 103 7.13 -10.00 -5.67
CA GLU A 103 7.12 -8.74 -6.40
C GLU A 103 7.06 -7.52 -5.47
N ALA A 104 6.22 -7.58 -4.42
CA ALA A 104 6.18 -6.52 -3.40
C ALA A 104 7.53 -6.36 -2.70
N MET A 105 8.18 -7.48 -2.37
CA MET A 105 9.53 -7.50 -1.79
C MET A 105 10.57 -6.93 -2.76
N PHE A 106 10.51 -7.29 -4.04
CA PHE A 106 11.41 -6.79 -5.08
C PHE A 106 11.27 -5.28 -5.28
N LEU A 107 10.04 -4.78 -5.34
CA LEU A 107 9.73 -3.36 -5.53
C LEU A 107 9.88 -2.53 -4.25
N ASN A 108 10.15 -3.17 -3.10
CA ASN A 108 10.16 -2.56 -1.78
C ASN A 108 8.87 -1.76 -1.49
N ARG A 109 7.72 -2.42 -1.66
CA ARG A 109 6.39 -1.85 -1.48
C ARG A 109 5.55 -2.66 -0.50
N THR A 110 4.65 -1.98 0.19
CA THR A 110 3.61 -2.63 0.97
C THR A 110 2.65 -3.37 0.04
N PHE A 111 2.52 -4.66 0.24
CA PHE A 111 1.61 -5.50 -0.51
C PHE A 111 0.19 -5.30 0.00
N VAL A 112 -0.72 -4.93 -0.90
CA VAL A 112 -2.15 -4.90 -0.61
C VAL A 112 -2.74 -6.24 -1.06
N MET A 113 -2.86 -7.11 -0.07
CA MET A 113 -3.29 -8.49 -0.21
C MET A 113 -4.82 -8.56 -0.26
N PRO A 114 -5.40 -9.44 -1.11
CA PRO A 114 -6.83 -9.73 -1.04
C PRO A 114 -7.22 -10.20 0.35
N SER A 115 -8.29 -9.64 0.91
CA SER A 115 -8.87 -10.04 2.21
C SER A 115 -9.46 -11.45 2.20
N ARG A 116 -9.65 -12.04 1.00
CA ARG A 116 -10.25 -13.38 0.84
C ARG A 116 -9.50 -14.23 -0.18
N MET A 117 -9.51 -15.54 0.04
CA MET A 117 -9.01 -16.54 -0.90
C MET A 117 -10.10 -17.58 -1.18
N CYS A 118 -10.23 -18.01 -2.42
CA CYS A 118 -11.20 -19.03 -2.80
C CYS A 118 -10.71 -20.41 -2.33
N ILE A 119 -11.56 -21.13 -1.59
CA ILE A 119 -11.28 -22.49 -1.10
C ILE A 119 -12.25 -23.52 -1.70
N ASN A 120 -13.01 -23.13 -2.73
CA ASN A 120 -14.01 -23.99 -3.33
C ASN A 120 -13.37 -25.30 -3.84
N PRO A 121 -13.80 -26.47 -3.31
CA PRO A 121 -13.25 -27.76 -3.73
C PRO A 121 -13.56 -28.10 -5.19
N ILE A 122 -14.55 -27.46 -5.82
CA ILE A 122 -14.90 -27.66 -7.24
C ILE A 122 -13.70 -27.34 -8.14
N HIS A 123 -12.91 -26.30 -7.82
CA HIS A 123 -11.72 -25.93 -8.60
C HIS A 123 -10.50 -26.81 -8.31
N ASN A 124 -10.60 -27.70 -7.31
CA ASN A 124 -9.59 -28.71 -6.97
C ASN A 124 -9.94 -30.10 -7.53
N LYS A 125 -11.09 -30.27 -8.20
CA LYS A 125 -11.48 -31.54 -8.85
C LYS A 125 -10.72 -31.78 -10.15
N LYS A 126 -9.46 -32.19 -10.02
CA LYS A 126 -8.78 -32.99 -11.04
C LYS A 126 -8.72 -34.49 -10.72
N GLY A 127 -9.37 -34.95 -9.63
CA GLY A 127 -9.18 -36.36 -9.22
C GLY A 127 -10.30 -37.10 -8.49
N ILE A 128 -11.27 -36.48 -7.80
CA ILE A 128 -12.16 -37.28 -6.94
C ILE A 128 -13.61 -36.74 -6.93
N LEU A 129 -14.54 -37.66 -7.19
CA LEU A 129 -16.01 -37.61 -7.04
C LEU A 129 -16.82 -37.11 -8.24
N ASN A 130 -17.34 -38.11 -8.97
CA ASN A 130 -18.65 -38.11 -9.62
C ASN A 130 -19.68 -37.38 -8.74
N ARG A 131 -20.06 -36.15 -9.10
CA ARG A 131 -21.26 -35.49 -8.54
C ARG A 131 -22.30 -35.51 -9.65
N SER A 132 -23.46 -36.09 -9.34
CA SER A 132 -24.63 -36.12 -10.20
C SER A 132 -25.04 -34.71 -10.62
N ASN A 133 -25.34 -34.55 -11.91
CA ASN A 133 -25.65 -33.32 -12.63
C ASN A 133 -26.93 -32.59 -12.18
N ASN A 134 -27.12 -32.27 -10.91
CA ASN A 134 -28.35 -31.60 -10.47
C ASN A 134 -28.19 -30.68 -9.25
N GLU A 135 -27.10 -29.91 -9.19
CA GLU A 135 -27.04 -28.77 -8.28
C GLU A 135 -26.82 -27.48 -9.08
N THR A 136 -27.74 -26.56 -8.82
CA THR A 136 -27.94 -25.24 -9.42
C THR A 136 -26.64 -24.46 -9.54
N ARG A 137 -26.37 -23.92 -10.74
CA ARG A 137 -25.14 -23.23 -11.15
C ARG A 137 -24.89 -21.87 -10.47
N GLU A 138 -25.49 -21.61 -9.32
CA GLU A 138 -25.33 -20.36 -8.55
C GLU A 138 -24.92 -20.68 -7.11
N GLU A 139 -23.78 -21.34 -6.91
CA GLU A 139 -23.12 -21.30 -5.60
C GLU A 139 -22.36 -19.98 -5.49
N SER A 140 -22.99 -19.01 -4.81
CA SER A 140 -22.42 -17.70 -4.51
C SER A 140 -21.00 -17.80 -3.96
N TRP A 141 -20.08 -16.99 -4.52
CA TRP A 141 -18.67 -16.86 -4.13
C TRP A 141 -18.44 -16.63 -2.62
N GLU A 142 -19.45 -16.09 -1.92
CA GLU A 142 -19.40 -15.88 -0.47
C GLU A 142 -19.33 -17.21 0.30
N VAL A 143 -19.94 -18.28 -0.22
CA VAL A 143 -20.00 -19.60 0.43
C VAL A 143 -18.70 -20.40 0.26
N SER A 144 -17.84 -20.00 -0.67
CA SER A 144 -16.67 -20.80 -1.08
C SER A 144 -15.32 -20.06 -1.00
N SER A 145 -15.27 -18.98 -0.22
CA SER A 145 -14.05 -18.23 0.09
C SER A 145 -13.79 -18.18 1.59
N CYS A 146 -12.53 -18.05 1.97
CA CYS A 146 -12.08 -17.89 3.35
C CYS A 146 -11.42 -16.52 3.53
N ALA A 147 -11.55 -15.92 4.71
CA ALA A 147 -10.79 -14.73 5.05
C ALA A 147 -9.28 -15.06 5.05
N MET A 148 -8.46 -14.16 4.52
CA MET A 148 -7.02 -14.40 4.38
C MET A 148 -6.34 -14.57 5.74
N GLU A 149 -6.78 -13.81 6.74
CA GLU A 149 -6.35 -13.93 8.14
C GLU A 149 -6.72 -15.26 8.80
N SER A 150 -7.69 -16.01 8.25
CA SER A 150 -8.02 -17.35 8.71
C SER A 150 -7.11 -18.43 8.11
N LEU A 151 -6.47 -18.12 6.98
CA LEU A 151 -5.54 -19.03 6.28
C LEU A 151 -4.08 -18.75 6.64
N TYR A 152 -3.72 -17.47 6.75
CA TYR A 152 -2.35 -17.01 6.97
C TYR A 152 -2.27 -16.04 8.14
N ASP A 153 -1.14 -16.09 8.81
CA ASP A 153 -0.75 -15.16 9.86
C ASP A 153 -0.14 -13.91 9.21
N ILE A 154 -0.98 -12.89 9.00
CA ILE A 154 -0.61 -11.66 8.27
C ILE A 154 0.51 -10.90 8.98
N ASP A 155 0.51 -10.95 10.32
CA ASP A 155 1.54 -10.30 11.13
C ASP A 155 2.88 -11.02 10.96
N LEU A 156 2.88 -12.37 10.94
CA LEU A 156 4.08 -13.16 10.67
C LEU A 156 4.63 -12.96 9.25
N ILE A 157 3.76 -12.84 8.23
CA ILE A 157 4.20 -12.46 6.87
C ILE A 157 4.84 -11.07 6.89
N SER A 158 4.23 -10.15 7.65
CA SER A 158 4.65 -8.75 7.76
C SER A 158 6.00 -8.55 8.44
N GLU A 159 6.54 -9.57 9.12
CA GLU A 159 7.93 -9.56 9.58
C GLU A 159 8.95 -9.54 8.42
N LYS A 160 8.56 -10.06 7.24
CA LYS A 160 9.44 -10.13 6.06
C LYS A 160 8.99 -9.25 4.91
N ILE A 161 7.69 -9.23 4.60
CA ILE A 161 7.12 -8.41 3.51
C ILE A 161 5.99 -7.58 4.11
N PRO A 162 6.01 -6.23 4.09
CA PRO A 162 4.92 -5.44 4.64
C PRO A 162 3.61 -5.74 3.92
N VAL A 163 2.58 -6.19 4.65
CA VAL A 163 1.27 -6.54 4.10
C VAL A 163 0.16 -5.75 4.80
N ILE A 164 -0.81 -5.29 4.00
CA ILE A 164 -2.14 -4.89 4.48
C ILE A 164 -3.21 -5.64 3.68
N LEU A 165 -4.41 -5.78 4.25
CA LEU A 165 -5.56 -6.34 3.53
C LEU A 165 -6.32 -5.24 2.77
N ASP A 166 -6.95 -5.62 1.66
CA ASP A 166 -7.74 -4.73 0.79
C ASP A 166 -9.10 -4.29 1.36
N ASP A 167 -9.46 -4.76 2.56
CA ASP A 167 -10.60 -4.32 3.37
C ASP A 167 -10.18 -3.52 4.61
N SER A 168 -8.89 -3.25 4.78
CA SER A 168 -8.37 -2.49 5.91
C SER A 168 -8.69 -0.98 5.78
N GLU A 169 -8.88 -0.33 6.93
CA GLU A 169 -9.02 1.14 6.98
C GLU A 169 -7.81 1.86 6.36
N THR A 170 -6.61 1.30 6.55
CA THR A 170 -5.37 1.83 5.95
C THR A 170 -5.45 1.85 4.43
N TRP A 171 -5.95 0.77 3.82
CA TRP A 171 -6.16 0.73 2.37
C TRP A 171 -7.17 1.77 1.90
N HIS A 172 -8.29 1.95 2.61
CA HIS A 172 -9.30 2.97 2.26
C HIS A 172 -8.73 4.40 2.30
N ILE A 173 -7.96 4.72 3.33
CA ILE A 173 -7.27 6.02 3.45
C ILE A 173 -6.29 6.19 2.27
N MET A 174 -5.46 5.19 1.99
CA MET A 174 -4.49 5.24 0.90
C MET A 174 -5.19 5.42 -0.45
N LEU A 175 -6.24 4.65 -0.75
CA LEU A 175 -6.99 4.76 -2.00
C LEU A 175 -7.59 6.17 -2.18
N SER A 176 -8.14 6.76 -1.12
CA SER A 176 -8.62 8.14 -1.15
C SER A 176 -7.49 9.16 -1.38
N THR A 177 -6.27 8.85 -0.93
CA THR A 177 -5.06 9.66 -1.17
C THR A 177 -4.63 9.57 -2.63
N SER A 178 -4.55 8.35 -3.17
CA SER A 178 -4.08 8.13 -4.55
C SER A 178 -5.00 8.85 -5.55
N MET A 179 -6.31 8.81 -5.35
CA MET A 179 -7.27 9.55 -6.17
C MET A 179 -7.04 11.08 -6.15
N LYS A 180 -6.64 11.64 -5.00
CA LYS A 180 -6.32 13.08 -4.88
C LYS A 180 -5.03 13.46 -5.59
N LEU A 181 -4.07 12.54 -5.70
CA LEU A 181 -2.78 12.75 -6.36
C LEU A 181 -2.83 12.61 -7.89
N LYS A 182 -3.97 12.24 -8.47
CA LYS A 182 -4.19 12.09 -9.92
C LYS A 182 -3.11 11.22 -10.58
N GLU A 183 -2.43 11.72 -11.61
CA GLU A 183 -1.40 11.02 -12.39
C GLU A 183 -0.20 10.53 -11.54
N ARG A 184 0.08 11.18 -10.40
CA ARG A 184 1.15 10.74 -9.47
C ARG A 184 0.66 9.79 -8.39
N GLY A 185 -0.65 9.58 -8.32
CA GLY A 185 -1.30 8.80 -7.27
C GLY A 185 -1.32 7.31 -7.55
N SER A 186 -1.67 6.92 -8.77
CA SER A 186 -1.72 5.52 -9.16
C SER A 186 -1.50 5.31 -10.65
N ALA A 187 -0.93 4.17 -11.01
CA ALA A 187 -0.94 3.67 -12.38
C ALA A 187 -1.51 2.26 -12.43
N HIS A 188 -2.40 2.02 -13.39
CA HIS A 188 -2.77 0.67 -13.79
C HIS A 188 -1.69 0.15 -14.75
N VAL A 189 -1.05 -0.93 -14.38
CA VAL A 189 0.09 -1.48 -15.12
C VAL A 189 -0.37 -2.65 -15.97
N TYR A 190 -0.26 -2.49 -17.29
CA TYR A 190 -0.48 -3.53 -18.29
C TYR A 190 0.84 -3.86 -18.99
N GLY A 191 1.23 -5.14 -19.00
CA GLY A 191 2.34 -5.63 -19.81
C GLY A 191 3.75 -5.22 -19.35
N ALA A 192 3.90 -4.51 -18.23
CA ALA A 192 5.22 -4.19 -17.69
C ALA A 192 5.74 -5.29 -16.76
N ASN A 193 7.02 -5.64 -16.85
CA ASN A 193 7.65 -6.62 -15.97
C ASN A 193 8.17 -5.97 -14.67
N ARG A 194 8.55 -6.79 -13.68
CA ARG A 194 9.01 -6.29 -12.36
C ARG A 194 10.22 -5.35 -12.43
N HIS A 195 11.13 -5.53 -13.39
CA HIS A 195 12.31 -4.67 -13.56
C HIS A 195 11.91 -3.30 -14.13
N GLU A 196 11.02 -3.28 -15.13
CA GLU A 196 10.47 -2.02 -15.66
C GLU A 196 9.74 -1.21 -14.58
N LEU A 197 9.02 -1.88 -13.68
CA LEU A 197 8.36 -1.26 -12.54
C LEU A 197 9.33 -0.70 -11.49
N ASN A 198 10.51 -1.31 -11.37
CA ASN A 198 11.54 -0.90 -10.42
C ASN A 198 12.44 0.21 -10.98
N ASP A 199 12.72 0.19 -12.28
CA ASP A 199 13.77 1.02 -12.87
C ASP A 199 13.21 2.30 -13.52
N SER A 200 11.94 2.28 -13.95
CA SER A 200 11.33 3.45 -14.58
C SER A 200 10.94 4.54 -13.57
N SER A 201 11.31 5.78 -13.87
CA SER A 201 10.84 6.97 -13.14
C SER A 201 9.32 7.09 -13.10
N ASP A 202 8.63 6.51 -14.09
CA ASP A 202 7.18 6.57 -14.26
C ASP A 202 6.44 5.76 -13.19
N PHE A 203 7.06 4.70 -12.67
CA PHE A 203 6.45 3.82 -11.67
C PHE A 203 7.06 3.98 -10.28
N THR A 204 8.38 4.22 -10.20
CA THR A 204 9.11 4.31 -8.93
C THR A 204 8.53 5.35 -7.97
N ASN A 205 8.06 6.50 -8.47
CA ASN A 205 7.54 7.59 -7.64
C ASN A 205 6.04 7.52 -7.37
N LEU A 206 5.32 6.55 -7.95
CA LEU A 206 3.89 6.39 -7.72
C LEU A 206 3.62 5.88 -6.32
N LEU A 207 2.60 6.46 -5.68
CA LEU A 207 2.07 5.95 -4.41
C LEU A 207 1.53 4.52 -4.58
N LEU A 208 0.77 4.27 -5.65
CA LEU A 208 0.11 2.99 -5.91
C LEU A 208 0.47 2.43 -7.29
N ILE A 209 1.04 1.22 -7.31
CA ILE A 209 1.10 0.39 -8.52
C ILE A 209 -0.09 -0.56 -8.48
N ASN A 210 -0.92 -0.55 -9.52
CA ASN A 210 -2.09 -1.39 -9.64
C ASN A 210 -1.88 -2.46 -10.72
N ARG A 211 -1.79 -3.73 -10.31
CA ARG A 211 -1.56 -4.90 -11.17
C ARG A 211 -2.86 -5.57 -11.70
N THR A 212 -4.01 -4.95 -11.49
CA THR A 212 -5.31 -5.49 -11.97
C THR A 212 -5.51 -5.44 -13.48
N ALA A 213 -4.56 -4.94 -14.27
CA ALA A 213 -4.72 -4.87 -15.72
C ALA A 213 -4.20 -6.12 -16.47
N SER A 214 -3.39 -7.00 -15.85
CA SER A 214 -2.87 -8.17 -16.58
C SER A 214 -3.98 -9.21 -16.84
N PRO A 215 -4.12 -9.69 -18.10
CA PRO A 215 -5.07 -10.73 -18.47
C PRO A 215 -4.52 -12.15 -18.22
N LEU A 216 -3.25 -12.28 -17.85
CA LEU A 216 -2.60 -13.57 -17.61
C LEU A 216 -2.54 -13.91 -16.13
N ALA A 217 -2.47 -15.22 -15.85
CA ALA A 217 -2.24 -15.71 -14.52
C ALA A 217 -0.81 -15.35 -14.07
N TRP A 218 -0.70 -14.42 -13.11
CA TRP A 218 0.57 -13.80 -12.67
C TRP A 218 1.66 -14.78 -12.25
N PHE A 219 1.30 -15.98 -11.76
CA PHE A 219 2.30 -16.99 -11.44
C PHE A 219 3.20 -17.35 -12.65
N VAL A 220 2.71 -17.15 -13.88
CA VAL A 220 3.50 -17.36 -15.10
C VAL A 220 4.55 -16.26 -15.26
N GLU A 221 4.18 -15.01 -14.95
CA GLU A 221 5.06 -13.84 -15.08
C GLU A 221 6.15 -13.81 -14.00
N CYS A 222 5.84 -14.25 -12.77
CA CYS A 222 6.85 -14.32 -11.70
C CYS A 222 7.73 -15.57 -11.74
N LYS A 223 7.40 -16.58 -12.56
CA LYS A 223 8.12 -17.85 -12.59
C LYS A 223 8.90 -17.98 -13.89
N ASP A 224 10.12 -17.47 -13.90
CA ASP A 224 11.12 -18.03 -14.81
C ASP A 224 11.44 -19.46 -14.33
N ARG A 225 10.83 -20.46 -14.99
CA ARG A 225 11.01 -21.88 -14.64
C ARG A 225 12.44 -22.36 -14.88
N GLY A 226 13.23 -21.63 -15.68
CA GLY A 226 14.61 -21.94 -16.01
C GLY A 226 15.60 -21.40 -14.99
N ASN A 227 15.30 -20.25 -14.36
CA ASN A 227 16.25 -19.55 -13.50
C ASN A 227 15.85 -19.55 -12.01
N ARG A 228 16.20 -20.62 -11.29
CA ARG A 228 15.86 -20.77 -9.87
C ARG A 228 16.53 -19.74 -8.94
N SER A 229 17.57 -19.03 -9.40
CA SER A 229 18.21 -17.97 -8.59
C SER A 229 17.38 -16.70 -8.46
N ASP A 230 16.34 -16.54 -9.29
CA ASP A 230 15.46 -15.36 -9.28
C ASP A 230 14.32 -15.47 -8.25
N VAL A 231 14.26 -16.59 -7.52
CA VAL A 231 13.28 -16.88 -6.47
C VAL A 231 13.72 -16.23 -5.15
N MET A 232 12.95 -15.25 -4.67
CA MET A 232 13.26 -14.51 -3.43
C MET A 232 12.63 -15.14 -2.18
N LEU A 233 11.52 -15.87 -2.34
CA LEU A 233 10.85 -16.56 -1.24
C LEU A 233 10.92 -18.08 -1.43
N PRO A 234 11.25 -18.85 -0.38
CA PRO A 234 11.30 -20.31 -0.50
C PRO A 234 9.93 -20.87 -0.86
N TYR A 235 9.90 -22.02 -1.55
CA TYR A 235 8.65 -22.68 -1.92
C TYR A 235 7.77 -23.02 -0.70
N SER A 236 8.39 -23.27 0.45
CA SER A 236 7.74 -23.55 1.73
C SER A 236 7.30 -22.29 2.50
N PHE A 237 7.56 -21.08 1.98
CA PHE A 237 7.30 -19.83 2.71
C PHE A 237 5.86 -19.78 3.24
N LEU A 238 4.86 -19.89 2.35
CA LEU A 238 3.45 -19.79 2.74
C LEU A 238 3.00 -20.87 3.73
N GLN A 239 3.59 -22.07 3.66
CA GLN A 239 3.31 -23.15 4.61
C GLN A 239 3.76 -22.80 6.04
N THR A 240 4.87 -22.06 6.16
CA THR A 240 5.37 -21.57 7.46
C THR A 240 4.64 -20.33 7.95
N MET A 241 3.82 -19.70 7.10
CA MET A 241 3.04 -18.50 7.39
C MET A 241 1.57 -18.81 7.68
N ALA A 242 1.18 -20.09 7.78
CA ALA A 242 -0.20 -20.49 8.04
C ALA A 242 -0.71 -19.87 9.36
N ALA A 243 -1.99 -19.53 9.45
CA ALA A 243 -2.57 -18.94 10.66
C ALA A 243 -2.30 -19.79 11.92
N SER A 244 -2.15 -19.16 13.08
CA SER A 244 -1.81 -19.85 14.35
C SER A 244 -2.68 -21.06 14.63
N ARG A 245 -4.00 -20.94 14.42
CA ARG A 245 -4.97 -22.04 14.60
C ARG A 245 -4.66 -23.26 13.72
N LEU A 246 -4.19 -23.04 12.50
CA LEU A 246 -3.81 -24.12 11.58
C LEU A 246 -2.49 -24.77 12.00
N ARG A 247 -1.53 -23.97 12.47
CA ARG A 247 -0.26 -24.48 13.03
C ARG A 247 -0.53 -25.33 14.28
N ASP A 248 -1.32 -24.82 15.22
CA ASP A 248 -1.70 -25.53 16.44
C ASP A 248 -2.44 -26.85 16.14
N ALA A 249 -3.34 -26.83 15.15
CA ALA A 249 -4.02 -28.04 14.70
C ALA A 249 -3.05 -29.04 14.07
N ALA A 250 -2.11 -28.59 13.25
CA ALA A 250 -1.10 -29.44 12.64
C ALA A 250 -0.19 -30.10 13.70
N GLU A 251 0.22 -29.36 14.74
CA GLU A 251 1.01 -29.92 15.84
C GLU A 251 0.23 -30.98 16.63
N LYS A 252 -1.04 -30.74 16.94
CA LYS A 252 -1.89 -31.77 17.59
C LYS A 252 -2.04 -33.04 16.74
N VAL A 253 -2.15 -32.89 15.41
CA VAL A 253 -2.22 -34.05 14.52
C VAL A 253 -0.92 -34.85 14.54
N LYS A 254 0.24 -34.18 14.59
CA LYS A 254 1.55 -34.84 14.75
C LYS A 254 1.67 -35.56 16.09
N GLU A 255 1.17 -34.96 17.18
CA GLU A 255 1.18 -35.61 18.50
C GLU A 255 0.26 -36.85 18.56
N LEU A 256 -0.85 -36.85 17.81
CA LEU A 256 -1.80 -37.96 17.74
C LEU A 256 -1.36 -39.09 16.79
N HIS A 257 -0.59 -38.78 15.76
CA HIS A 257 0.00 -39.77 14.86
C HIS A 257 1.48 -39.92 15.18
N ILE A 258 1.82 -40.88 16.06
CA ILE A 258 3.20 -41.30 16.31
C ILE A 258 3.85 -41.68 14.95
N ILE A 259 4.66 -40.77 14.42
CA ILE A 259 5.75 -41.02 13.48
C ILE A 259 7.02 -40.56 14.20
#